data_AF-A0A0D3J847-F1
#
_entry.id   AF-A0A0D3J847-F1
#
_cell.length_a   1.000
_cell.length_b   1.000
_cell.length_c   1.000
_cell.angle_alpha   90.00
_cell.angle_beta   90.00
_cell.angle_gamma   90.00
#
_symmetry.space_group_name_H-M   'P 1'
#
loop_
_entity.id
_entity.type
_entity.pdbx_description
1 polymer ?
#
loop_
_entity_poly.entity_id
_entity_poly.type
_entity_poly.pdbx_seq_one_letter_code
_entity_poly.pdbx_strand_id
1 'polypeptide(L)'
;MLIADKHRLENQTKVKLLAIRETELELYVQNCRQVGFVAAIIGGLAYFSFLYTKRDYYQEAHWFARVLYVTGLTCTMSLALTIVLGTTTIAMLGPGLALRGPDGSMNTAVDGILLEFELASRLFSRCVQAISPPPLPWLLHYPLF
;
A
#
# COMPACT_ATOMS: atom_id res chain seq x y z
N MET A 1 49.09 18.90 -6.14
CA MET A 1 48.09 19.73 -5.44
C MET A 1 46.73 19.69 -6.15
N LEU A 2 46.65 19.97 -7.46
CA LEU A 2 45.39 19.88 -8.25
C LEU A 2 44.63 18.54 -8.16
N ILE A 3 45.34 17.40 -8.12
CA ILE A 3 44.71 16.07 -8.01
C ILE A 3 43.98 15.91 -6.66
N ALA A 4 44.53 16.48 -5.59
CA ALA A 4 43.89 16.43 -4.28
C ALA A 4 42.62 17.29 -4.21
N ASP A 5 42.62 18.45 -4.88
CA ASP A 5 41.41 19.28 -4.99
C ASP A 5 40.31 18.59 -5.80
N LYS A 6 40.67 17.87 -6.86
CA LYS A 6 39.72 17.04 -7.62
C LYS A 6 39.08 15.98 -6.74
N HIS A 7 39.87 15.21 -5.99
CA HIS A 7 39.34 14.19 -5.08
C HIS A 7 38.51 14.77 -3.94
N ARG A 8 38.86 15.96 -3.44
CA ARG A 8 38.05 16.66 -2.44
C ARG A 8 36.68 17.01 -3.01
N LEU A 9 36.63 17.52 -4.24
CA LEU A 9 35.37 17.86 -4.90
C LEU A 9 34.52 16.61 -5.18
N GLU A 10 35.14 15.52 -5.64
CA GLU A 10 34.48 14.22 -5.84
C GLU A 10 33.89 13.66 -4.54
N ASN A 11 34.61 13.77 -3.43
CA ASN A 11 34.10 13.33 -2.14
C ASN A 11 32.96 14.23 -1.64
N GLN A 12 33.07 15.55 -1.83
CA GLN A 12 31.99 16.48 -1.47
C GLN A 12 30.71 16.23 -2.26
N THR A 13 30.81 15.92 -3.56
CA THR A 13 29.62 15.59 -4.37
C THR A 13 29.02 14.25 -3.94
N LYS A 14 29.83 13.23 -3.64
CA LYS A 14 29.36 11.94 -3.10
C LYS A 14 28.58 12.11 -1.80
N VAL A 15 29.09 12.90 -0.86
CA VAL A 15 28.42 13.15 0.43
C VAL A 15 27.08 13.87 0.22
N LYS A 16 27.04 14.89 -0.65
CA LYS A 16 25.78 15.59 -0.97
C LYS A 16 24.75 14.66 -1.61
N LEU A 17 25.18 13.76 -2.48
CA LEU A 17 24.29 12.80 -3.13
C LEU A 17 23.71 11.79 -2.13
N LEU A 18 24.51 11.33 -1.17
CA LEU A 18 24.04 10.46 -0.09
C LEU A 18 22.97 11.15 0.77
N ALA A 19 23.17 12.42 1.13
CA ALA A 19 22.19 13.19 1.91
C ALA A 19 20.84 13.36 1.19
N ILE A 20 20.87 13.51 -0.14
CA ILE A 20 19.64 13.55 -0.95
C ILE A 20 18.92 12.21 -0.89
N ARG A 21 19.64 11.10 -1.07
CA ARG A 21 19.05 9.75 -1.01
C ARG A 21 18.49 9.39 0.35
N GLU A 22 19.10 9.85 1.43
CA GLU A 22 18.56 9.69 2.79
C GLU A 22 17.21 10.41 2.93
N THR A 23 17.13 11.64 2.44
CA THR A 23 15.86 12.40 2.43
C THR A 23 14.78 11.70 1.60
N GLU A 24 15.14 11.16 0.42
CA GLU A 24 14.22 10.39 -0.42
C GLU A 24 13.74 9.11 0.29
N LEU A 25 14.64 8.40 0.96
CA LEU A 25 14.31 7.21 1.73
C LEU A 25 13.28 7.51 2.81
N GLU A 26 13.49 8.57 3.60
CA GLU A 26 12.56 9.00 4.64
C GLU A 26 11.17 9.34 4.07
N LEU A 27 11.14 10.07 2.94
CA LEU A 27 9.91 10.40 2.24
C LEU A 27 9.12 9.15 1.83
N TYR A 28 9.78 8.16 1.23
CA TYR A 28 9.10 6.93 0.80
C TYR A 28 8.64 6.07 1.98
N VAL A 29 9.44 5.98 3.05
CA VAL A 29 9.03 5.27 4.28
C VAL A 29 7.79 5.93 4.89
N GLN A 30 7.74 7.26 4.93
CA GLN A 30 6.58 7.99 5.42
C GLN A 30 5.33 7.71 4.55
N ASN A 31 5.47 7.73 3.22
CA ASN A 31 4.39 7.42 2.30
C ASN A 31 3.88 5.98 2.48
N CYS A 32 4.78 5.00 2.61
CA CYS A 32 4.41 3.61 2.90
C CYS A 32 3.62 3.47 4.21
N ARG A 33 4.01 4.19 5.27
CA ARG A 33 3.26 4.19 6.54
C ARG A 33 1.85 4.76 6.36
N GLN A 34 1.71 5.87 5.62
CA GLN A 34 0.39 6.45 5.33
C GLN A 34 -0.50 5.49 4.54
N VAL A 35 0.01 4.86 3.48
CA VAL A 35 -0.73 3.86 2.70
C VAL A 35 -1.13 2.66 3.58
N GLY A 36 -0.22 2.19 4.43
CA GLY A 36 -0.50 1.13 5.41
C GLY A 36 -1.66 1.48 6.35
N PHE A 37 -1.71 2.72 6.87
CA PHE A 37 -2.82 3.17 7.72
C PHE A 37 -4.16 3.20 6.98
N VAL A 38 -4.19 3.75 5.77
CA VAL A 38 -5.44 3.82 4.99
C VAL A 38 -5.91 2.40 4.63
N ALA A 39 -5.00 1.51 4.25
CA ALA A 39 -5.34 0.10 3.98
C ALA A 39 -5.91 -0.61 5.23
N ALA A 40 -5.33 -0.37 6.41
CA ALA A 40 -5.84 -0.93 7.67
C ALA A 40 -7.26 -0.44 7.99
N ILE A 41 -7.55 0.85 7.77
CA ILE A 41 -8.89 1.42 7.98
C ILE A 41 -9.90 0.77 7.02
N ILE A 42 -9.55 0.61 5.74
CA ILE A 42 -10.43 -0.05 4.75
C ILE A 42 -10.71 -1.51 5.14
N GLY A 43 -9.70 -2.24 5.60
CA GLY A 43 -9.87 -3.60 6.11
C GLY A 43 -10.83 -3.66 7.32
N GLY A 44 -10.71 -2.70 8.24
CA GLY A 44 -11.62 -2.58 9.39
C GLY A 44 -13.05 -2.21 8.97
N LEU A 45 -13.22 -1.28 8.04
CA LEU A 45 -14.53 -0.89 7.51
C LEU A 45 -15.22 -2.07 6.80
N ALA A 46 -14.48 -2.85 6.01
CA ALA A 46 -15.02 -4.06 5.37
C ALA A 46 -15.54 -5.09 6.39
N TYR A 47 -14.85 -5.25 7.52
CA TYR A 47 -15.31 -6.08 8.63
C TYR A 47 -16.59 -5.54 9.28
N PHE A 48 -16.65 -4.23 9.54
CA PHE A 48 -17.86 -3.61 10.10
C PHE A 48 -19.06 -3.71 9.14
N SER A 49 -18.84 -3.56 7.83
CA SER A 49 -19.88 -3.78 6.83
C SER A 49 -20.44 -5.21 6.88
N PHE A 50 -19.56 -6.20 7.07
CA PHE A 50 -19.99 -7.59 7.26
C PHE A 50 -20.81 -7.77 8.55
N LEU A 51 -20.38 -7.17 9.66
CA LEU A 51 -21.02 -7.33 10.97
C LEU A 51 -22.39 -6.64 11.07
N TYR A 52 -22.53 -5.43 10.51
CA TYR A 52 -23.74 -4.61 10.64
C TYR A 52 -24.77 -4.84 9.53
N THR A 53 -24.54 -5.79 8.61
CA THR A 53 -25.52 -6.13 7.58
C THR A 53 -26.81 -6.69 8.22
N LYS A 54 -27.94 -5.99 8.01
CA LYS A 54 -29.25 -6.44 8.52
C LYS A 54 -29.58 -7.82 7.95
N ARG A 55 -29.85 -8.77 8.84
CA ARG A 55 -30.10 -10.18 8.52
C ARG A 55 -31.30 -10.37 7.58
N ASP A 56 -32.30 -9.50 7.71
CA ASP A 56 -33.55 -9.57 6.96
C ASP A 56 -33.34 -9.23 5.47
N TYR A 57 -32.56 -8.18 5.17
CA TYR A 57 -32.20 -7.80 3.81
C TYR A 57 -31.39 -8.88 3.07
N TYR A 58 -30.58 -9.63 3.83
CA TYR A 58 -29.70 -10.66 3.28
C TYR A 58 -30.43 -11.98 2.99
N GLN A 59 -31.59 -12.23 3.62
CA GLN A 59 -32.41 -13.42 3.37
C GLN A 59 -33.29 -13.29 2.13
N GLU A 60 -33.74 -12.07 1.79
CA GLU A 60 -34.59 -11.82 0.62
C GLU A 60 -33.78 -11.61 -0.69
N ALA A 61 -32.46 -11.48 -0.59
CA ALA A 61 -31.60 -11.27 -1.74
C ALA A 61 -31.38 -12.55 -2.57
N HIS A 62 -31.20 -12.39 -3.88
CA HIS A 62 -30.82 -13.48 -4.78
C HIS A 62 -29.49 -14.11 -4.37
N TRP A 63 -29.38 -15.45 -4.48
CA TRP A 63 -28.21 -16.21 -4.02
C TRP A 63 -26.88 -15.71 -4.61
N PHE A 64 -26.90 -15.25 -5.86
CA PHE A 64 -25.71 -14.72 -6.53
C PHE A 64 -25.21 -13.42 -5.88
N ALA A 65 -26.10 -12.48 -5.58
CA ALA A 65 -25.73 -11.22 -4.91
C ALA A 65 -25.19 -11.48 -3.50
N ARG A 66 -25.78 -12.47 -2.82
CA ARG A 66 -25.38 -12.93 -1.50
C ARG A 66 -23.94 -13.47 -1.47
N VAL A 67 -23.60 -14.32 -2.42
CA VAL A 67 -22.24 -14.89 -2.55
C VAL A 67 -21.26 -13.78 -2.94
N LEU A 68 -21.59 -12.97 -3.94
CA LEU A 68 -20.72 -11.89 -4.43
C LEU A 68 -20.36 -10.91 -3.31
N TYR A 69 -21.34 -10.50 -2.51
CA TYR A 69 -21.11 -9.60 -1.37
C TYR A 69 -20.12 -10.17 -0.35
N VAL A 70 -20.29 -11.43 0.06
CA VAL A 70 -19.41 -12.08 1.04
C VAL A 70 -18.01 -12.33 0.47
N THR A 71 -17.93 -12.81 -0.78
CA THR A 71 -16.63 -13.04 -1.44
C THR A 71 -15.89 -11.75 -1.72
N GLY A 72 -16.62 -10.67 -2.04
CA GLY A 72 -16.06 -9.33 -2.23
C GLY A 72 -15.43 -8.83 -0.94
N LEU A 73 -16.19 -8.77 0.15
CA LEU A 73 -15.70 -8.29 1.44
C LEU A 73 -14.52 -9.12 1.98
N THR A 74 -14.58 -10.45 1.88
CA THR A 74 -13.48 -11.32 2.33
C THR A 74 -12.22 -11.13 1.48
N CYS A 75 -12.37 -10.97 0.16
CA CYS A 75 -11.27 -10.62 -0.74
C CYS A 75 -10.64 -9.27 -0.34
N THR A 76 -11.47 -8.23 -0.15
CA THR A 76 -11.03 -6.90 0.28
C THR A 76 -10.25 -6.94 1.59
N MET A 77 -10.73 -7.70 2.58
CA MET A 77 -10.04 -7.87 3.86
C MET A 77 -8.67 -8.57 3.70
N SER A 78 -8.59 -9.63 2.88
CA SER A 78 -7.33 -10.35 2.65
C SER A 78 -6.28 -9.49 1.93
N LEU A 79 -6.71 -8.70 0.94
CA LEU A 79 -5.87 -7.76 0.21
C LEU A 79 -5.38 -6.62 1.11
N ALA A 80 -6.28 -6.06 1.93
CA ALA A 80 -5.93 -5.02 2.89
C ALA A 80 -4.85 -5.49 3.89
N LEU A 81 -5.01 -6.69 4.46
CA LEU A 81 -4.01 -7.27 5.37
C LEU A 81 -2.65 -7.50 4.67
N THR A 82 -2.66 -7.95 3.42
CA THR A 82 -1.43 -8.15 2.64
C THR A 82 -0.70 -6.82 2.41
N ILE A 83 -1.43 -5.74 2.09
CA ILE A 83 -0.85 -4.40 1.93
C ILE A 83 -0.28 -3.89 3.25
N VAL A 84 -0.97 -4.09 4.38
CA VAL A 84 -0.47 -3.68 5.70
C VAL A 84 0.81 -4.44 6.06
N LEU A 85 0.85 -5.75 5.84
CA LEU A 85 2.07 -6.55 6.07
C LEU A 85 3.22 -6.15 5.13
N GLY A 86 2.94 -5.91 3.86
CA GLY A 86 3.94 -5.42 2.90
C GLY A 86 4.51 -4.05 3.30
N THR A 87 3.64 -3.06 3.51
CA THR A 87 4.07 -1.71 3.87
C THR A 87 4.83 -1.65 5.21
N THR A 88 4.43 -2.46 6.20
CA THR A 88 5.12 -2.54 7.50
C THR A 88 6.49 -3.21 7.40
N THR A 89 6.59 -4.32 6.66
CA THR A 89 7.89 -4.99 6.45
C THR A 89 8.87 -4.10 5.71
N ILE A 90 8.43 -3.36 4.69
CA ILE A 90 9.26 -2.40 3.95
C ILE A 90 9.68 -1.22 4.83
N ALA A 91 8.75 -0.67 5.63
CA ALA A 91 9.07 0.45 6.52
C ALA A 91 10.09 0.07 7.61
N MET A 92 10.17 -1.21 8.00
CA MET A 92 11.19 -1.69 8.95
C MET A 92 12.50 -2.11 8.28
N LEU A 93 12.44 -2.84 7.15
CA LEU A 93 13.62 -3.40 6.50
C LEU A 93 14.36 -2.40 5.60
N GLY A 94 13.64 -1.49 4.95
CA GLY A 94 14.18 -0.45 4.07
C GLY A 94 15.30 0.38 4.70
N PRO A 95 15.06 1.06 5.84
CA PRO A 95 16.11 1.81 6.53
C PRO A 95 17.23 0.92 7.10
N GLY A 96 16.92 -0.34 7.45
CA GLY A 96 17.92 -1.30 7.92
C GLY A 96 18.97 -1.65 6.85
N LEU A 97 18.53 -1.82 5.59
CA LEU A 97 19.40 -2.09 4.44
C LEU A 97 20.19 -0.85 3.99
N ALA A 98 19.62 0.34 4.18
CA ALA A 98 20.29 1.61 3.88
C ALA A 98 21.47 1.89 4.83
N LEU A 99 21.32 1.59 6.13
CA LEU A 99 22.33 1.90 7.15
C LEU A 99 23.41 0.82 7.34
N ARG A 100 23.13 -0.44 6.97
CA ARG A 100 24.04 -1.59 7.22
C ARG A 100 24.61 -2.22 5.95
N GLY A 101 24.21 -1.74 4.78
CA GLY A 101 24.67 -2.30 3.53
C GLY A 101 26.04 -1.78 3.08
N PRO A 102 26.73 -2.51 2.17
CA PRO A 102 27.96 -2.04 1.54
C PRO A 102 27.73 -0.74 0.74
N ASP A 103 28.80 -0.02 0.40
CA ASP A 103 28.73 1.22 -0.38
C ASP A 103 27.88 1.03 -1.65
N GLY A 104 26.84 1.86 -1.80
CA GLY A 104 25.86 1.77 -2.89
C GLY A 104 24.52 1.10 -2.52
N SER A 105 24.45 0.40 -1.38
CA SER A 105 23.21 -0.23 -0.88
C SER A 105 22.06 0.76 -0.67
N MET A 106 22.38 2.02 -0.34
CA MET A 106 21.40 3.10 -0.21
C MET A 106 20.56 3.28 -1.49
N ASN A 107 21.19 3.27 -2.66
CA ASN A 107 20.47 3.43 -3.93
C ASN A 107 19.55 2.23 -4.20
N THR A 108 20.05 1.01 -3.97
CA THR A 108 19.26 -0.21 -4.15
C THR A 108 18.09 -0.30 -3.17
N ALA A 109 18.25 0.18 -1.94
CA ALA A 109 17.18 0.24 -0.95
C ALA A 109 16.07 1.23 -1.37
N VAL A 110 16.44 2.42 -1.86
CA VAL A 110 15.48 3.42 -2.37
C VAL A 110 14.70 2.88 -3.57
N ASP A 111 15.39 2.28 -4.55
CA ASP A 111 14.75 1.72 -5.74
C ASP A 111 13.80 0.56 -5.40
N GLY A 112 14.18 -0.28 -4.42
CA GLY A 112 13.34 -1.38 -3.93
C GLY A 112 12.06 -0.89 -3.27
N ILE A 113 12.14 0.13 -2.42
CA ILE A 113 10.95 0.72 -1.78
C ILE A 113 10.02 1.35 -2.81
N LEU A 114 10.56 1.99 -3.84
CA LEU A 114 9.77 2.61 -4.91
C LEU A 114 8.98 1.56 -5.69
N LEU A 115 9.60 0.45 -6.08
CA LEU A 115 8.95 -0.65 -6.78
C LEU A 115 7.80 -1.24 -5.94
N GLU A 116 8.05 -1.49 -4.67
CA GLU A 116 7.04 -2.04 -3.77
C GLU A 116 5.90 -1.06 -3.48
N PHE A 117 6.18 0.25 -3.44
CA PHE A 117 5.15 1.28 -3.33
C PHE A 117 4.22 1.29 -4.55
N GLU A 118 4.75 1.13 -5.77
CA GLU A 118 3.95 0.98 -6.98
C GLU A 118 3.12 -0.31 -6.98
N LEU A 119 3.63 -1.39 -6.38
CA LEU A 119 2.89 -2.63 -6.21
C LEU A 119 1.76 -2.44 -5.19
N ALA A 120 2.04 -1.84 -4.05
CA ALA A 120 1.07 -1.54 -3.00
C ALA A 120 -0.07 -0.64 -3.51
N SER A 121 0.24 0.40 -4.30
CA SER A 121 -0.78 1.28 -4.90
C SER A 121 -1.67 0.55 -5.92
N ARG A 122 -1.10 -0.36 -6.72
CA ARG A 122 -1.88 -1.22 -7.64
C ARG A 122 -2.79 -2.19 -6.88
N LEU A 123 -2.30 -2.81 -5.81
CA LEU A 123 -3.11 -3.67 -4.95
C LEU A 123 -4.22 -2.89 -4.24
N PHE A 124 -3.93 -1.68 -3.79
CA PHE A 124 -4.91 -0.78 -3.19
C PHE A 124 -6.04 -0.42 -4.17
N SER A 125 -5.71 -0.14 -5.43
CA SER A 125 -6.72 0.10 -6.47
C SER A 125 -7.63 -1.12 -6.69
N ARG A 126 -7.07 -2.34 -6.70
CA ARG A 126 -7.84 -3.59 -6.80
C ARG A 126 -8.74 -3.83 -5.58
N CYS A 127 -8.27 -3.46 -4.39
CA CYS A 127 -9.04 -3.53 -3.15
C CYS A 127 -10.31 -2.66 -3.22
N VAL A 128 -10.20 -1.43 -3.74
CA VAL A 128 -11.34 -0.52 -3.93
C VAL A 128 -12.33 -1.05 -4.98
N GLN A 129 -11.83 -1.65 -6.06
CA GLN A 129 -12.68 -2.28 -7.09
C GLN A 129 -13.45 -3.49 -6.56
N ALA A 130 -12.88 -4.25 -5.61
CA ALA A 130 -13.59 -5.38 -4.99
C ALA A 130 -14.78 -4.92 -4.12
N ILE A 131 -14.71 -3.72 -3.52
CA ILE A 131 -15.82 -3.09 -2.79
C ILE A 131 -16.92 -2.61 -3.74
N SER A 132 -16.54 -2.09 -4.92
CA SER A 132 -17.45 -1.60 -5.94
C SER A 132 -17.53 -2.62 -7.09
N PRO A 133 -18.32 -3.71 -6.97
CA PRO A 133 -18.64 -4.48 -8.17
C PRO A 133 -19.19 -3.52 -9.23
N PRO A 134 -18.86 -3.74 -10.53
CA PRO A 134 -19.25 -2.83 -11.60
C PRO A 134 -20.73 -2.50 -11.48
N PRO A 135 -21.16 -1.24 -11.72
CA PRO A 135 -22.57 -0.91 -11.68
C PRO A 135 -23.24 -1.78 -12.74
N LEU A 136 -23.90 -2.84 -12.31
CA LEU A 136 -24.89 -3.56 -13.10
C LEU A 136 -26.11 -2.65 -13.05
N PRO A 137 -26.38 -1.83 -14.08
CA PRO A 137 -27.38 -0.76 -14.00
C PRO A 137 -28.84 -1.29 -14.00
N TRP A 138 -29.06 -2.58 -13.72
CA TRP A 138 -30.30 -3.27 -14.08
C TRP A 138 -30.85 -4.27 -13.04
N LEU A 139 -30.29 -4.40 -11.83
CA LEU A 139 -30.72 -5.47 -10.90
C LEU A 139 -31.55 -5.07 -9.67
N LEU A 140 -31.79 -3.79 -9.38
CA LEU A 140 -32.62 -3.39 -8.23
C LEU A 140 -33.44 -2.11 -8.50
N HIS A 141 -34.35 -2.19 -9.47
CA HIS A 141 -35.62 -1.47 -9.34
C HIS A 141 -36.46 -2.19 -8.27
N TYR A 142 -36.17 -1.96 -6.99
CA TYR A 142 -37.14 -2.17 -5.90
C TYR A 142 -36.95 -1.06 -4.86
N PRO A 143 -38.05 -0.54 -4.28
CA PRO A 143 -38.08 0.75 -3.63
C PRO A 143 -37.37 0.71 -2.27
N LEU A 144 -36.55 1.73 -2.03
CA LEU A 144 -36.20 2.17 -0.69
C LEU A 144 -37.47 2.52 0.08
N PHE A 145 -37.70 1.80 1.18
CA PHE A 145 -38.37 2.31 2.37
C PHE A 145 -37.39 2.19 3.55
#